data_AF-A0A318KTS3-F1
#
_entry.id   AF-A0A318KTS3-F1
#
_cell.length_a   1.000
_cell.length_b   1.000
_cell.length_c   1.000
_cell.angle_alpha   90.00
_cell.angle_beta   90.00
_cell.angle_gamma   90.00
#
_symmetry.space_group_name_H-M   'P 1'
#
loop_
_entity.id
_entity.type
_entity.pdbx_description
1 polymer ?
#
loop_
_entity_poly.entity_id
_entity_poly.type
_entity_poly.pdbx_seq_one_letter_code
_entity_poly.pdbx_strand_id
1 'polypeptide(L)'
;MSTRKVSLTLPEELVVRAENAVKAGQARSVSAYIAAVAGSGEARATVDEIIARWRGEHGEPTAAELADAEARTRALFDRADRAHRAHGAA
;
A
#
# COMPACT_ATOMS: atom_id res chain seq x y z
N MET A 1 -24.99 8.76 -13.55
CA MET A 1 -25.04 7.51 -12.77
C MET A 1 -26.17 7.59 -11.77
N SER A 2 -27.01 6.57 -11.68
CA SER A 2 -28.03 6.45 -10.63
C SER A 2 -27.38 5.89 -9.36
N THR A 3 -27.71 6.44 -8.19
CA THR A 3 -27.22 5.92 -6.90
C THR A 3 -28.39 5.31 -6.13
N ARG A 4 -28.15 4.15 -5.50
CA ARG A 4 -29.13 3.45 -4.66
C ARG A 4 -28.53 3.23 -3.27
N LYS A 5 -29.28 3.57 -2.22
CA LYS A 5 -28.88 3.24 -0.85
C LYS A 5 -29.10 1.76 -0.58
N VAL A 6 -28.10 1.13 0.03
CA VAL A 6 -28.12 -0.27 0.47
C VAL A 6 -27.56 -0.36 1.87
N SER A 7 -28.09 -1.27 2.68
CA SER A 7 -27.55 -1.63 3.99
C SER A 7 -26.73 -2.91 3.85
N LEU A 8 -25.51 -2.92 4.38
CA LEU A 8 -24.57 -4.04 4.30
C LEU A 8 -24.10 -4.40 5.70
N THR A 9 -23.89 -5.68 5.97
CA THR A 9 -23.17 -6.13 7.17
C THR A 9 -21.73 -6.41 6.77
N LEU A 10 -20.78 -5.84 7.49
CA LEU A 10 -19.35 -5.98 7.24
C LEU A 10 -18.64 -6.37 8.54
N PRO A 11 -17.53 -7.11 8.46
CA PRO A 11 -16.63 -7.27 9.60
C PRO A 11 -16.19 -5.91 10.16
N GLU A 12 -16.07 -5.83 11.49
CA GLU A 12 -15.80 -4.58 12.21
C GLU A 12 -14.46 -3.96 11.78
N GLU A 13 -13.46 -4.79 11.52
CA GLU A 13 -12.14 -4.37 11.04
C GLU A 13 -12.20 -3.60 9.71
N LEU A 14 -13.14 -3.94 8.81
CA LEU A 14 -13.31 -3.22 7.55
C LEU A 14 -13.96 -1.85 7.76
N VAL A 15 -14.87 -1.76 8.73
CA VAL A 15 -15.49 -0.49 9.13
C VAL A 15 -14.44 0.44 9.74
N VAL A 16 -13.64 -0.06 10.69
CA VAL A 16 -12.55 0.69 11.32
C VAL A 16 -11.54 1.19 10.28
N ARG A 17 -11.17 0.35 9.31
CA ARG A 17 -10.28 0.75 8.22
C ARG A 17 -10.86 1.90 7.39
N ALA A 18 -12.15 1.81 7.04
CA ALA A 18 -12.82 2.87 6.29
C ALA A 18 -12.90 4.18 7.08
N GLU A 19 -13.19 4.11 8.38
CA GLU A 19 -13.21 5.28 9.26
C GLU A 19 -11.84 5.94 9.38
N ASN A 20 -10.77 5.15 9.53
CA ASN A 20 -9.40 5.67 9.59
C ASN A 20 -9.01 6.35 8.28
N ALA A 21 -9.40 5.81 7.13
CA ALA A 21 -9.18 6.46 5.84
C ALA A 21 -9.91 7.81 5.72
N VAL A 22 -11.12 7.92 6.29
CA VAL A 22 -11.84 9.20 6.36
C VAL A 22 -11.12 10.19 7.27
N LYS A 23 -10.70 9.75 8.47
CA LYS A 23 -9.94 10.59 9.42
C LYS A 23 -8.62 11.09 8.82
N ALA A 24 -7.96 10.27 8.01
CA ALA A 24 -6.73 10.62 7.31
C ALA A 24 -6.96 11.50 6.05
N GLY A 25 -8.20 11.90 5.75
CA GLY A 25 -8.53 12.72 4.57
C GLY A 25 -8.44 11.98 3.23
N GLN A 26 -8.28 10.65 3.24
CA GLN A 26 -8.15 9.81 2.05
C GLN A 26 -9.51 9.53 1.38
N ALA A 27 -10.62 9.72 2.11
CA ALA A 27 -11.97 9.57 1.60
C ALA A 27 -12.92 10.59 2.23
N ARG A 28 -13.94 11.01 1.49
CA ARG A 28 -14.95 11.98 1.95
C ARG A 28 -15.98 11.38 2.92
N SER A 29 -16.15 10.05 2.90
CA SER A 29 -17.05 9.30 3.77
C SER A 29 -16.73 7.81 3.71
N VAL A 30 -17.25 7.03 4.66
CA VAL A 30 -17.15 5.56 4.66
C VAL A 30 -17.77 4.96 3.39
N SER A 31 -18.94 5.44 2.97
CA SER A 31 -19.59 4.98 1.74
C SER A 31 -18.79 5.32 0.48
N ALA A 32 -18.11 6.48 0.43
CA ALA A 32 -17.24 6.84 -0.67
C ALA A 32 -15.98 5.97 -0.71
N TYR A 33 -15.41 5.64 0.45
CA TYR A 33 -14.30 4.70 0.57
C TYR A 33 -14.70 3.31 0.06
N ILE A 34 -15.83 2.76 0.54
CA ILE A 34 -16.32 1.44 0.14
C ILE A 34 -16.64 1.43 -1.37
N ALA A 35 -17.28 2.46 -1.90
CA ALA A 35 -17.59 2.54 -3.33
C ALA A 35 -16.32 2.63 -4.19
N ALA A 36 -15.28 3.33 -3.74
CA ALA A 36 -14.00 3.39 -4.43
C ALA A 36 -13.29 2.03 -4.45
N VAL A 37 -13.31 1.31 -3.32
CA VAL A 37 -12.73 -0.04 -3.20
C VAL A 37 -13.53 -1.08 -4.00
N ALA A 38 -14.86 -1.00 -3.99
CA ALA A 38 -15.71 -1.89 -4.77
C ALA A 38 -15.63 -1.60 -6.27
N GLY A 39 -15.53 -0.32 -6.64
CA GLY A 39 -15.41 0.14 -8.03
C GLY A 39 -14.04 -0.08 -8.63
N SER A 40 -12.99 -0.25 -7.81
CA SER A 40 -11.65 -0.54 -8.35
C SER A 40 -11.55 -1.91 -8.98
N GLY A 41 -12.40 -2.89 -8.62
CA GLY A 41 -12.51 -4.21 -9.27
C GLY A 41 -11.26 -5.11 -9.23
N GLU A 42 -10.08 -4.52 -9.07
CA GLU A 42 -8.83 -5.16 -8.80
C GLU A 42 -8.86 -5.60 -7.35
N ALA A 43 -8.86 -6.92 -7.15
CA ALA A 43 -8.22 -7.48 -5.98
C ALA A 43 -6.87 -6.76 -5.88
N ARG A 44 -6.73 -5.85 -4.90
CA ARG A 44 -5.45 -5.22 -4.63
C ARG A 44 -4.55 -6.36 -4.23
N ALA A 45 -3.74 -6.83 -5.18
CA ALA A 45 -2.73 -7.81 -4.89
C ALA A 45 -1.90 -7.22 -3.76
N THR A 46 -1.85 -7.90 -2.63
CA THR A 46 -0.99 -7.47 -1.55
C THR A 46 0.46 -7.44 -2.06
N VAL A 47 1.32 -6.64 -1.43
CA VAL A 47 2.74 -6.64 -1.82
C VAL A 47 3.31 -8.06 -1.76
N ASP A 48 2.87 -8.87 -0.79
CA ASP A 48 3.23 -10.27 -0.66
C ASP A 48 2.74 -11.13 -1.83
N GLU A 49 1.50 -10.94 -2.29
CA GLU A 49 0.97 -11.64 -3.47
C GLU A 49 1.73 -11.28 -4.75
N ILE A 50 2.15 -10.02 -4.90
CA ILE A 50 2.97 -9.58 -6.02
C ILE A 50 4.35 -10.24 -5.98
N ILE A 51 4.98 -10.28 -4.80
CA ILE A 51 6.30 -10.91 -4.60
C ILE A 51 6.21 -12.42 -4.84
N ALA A 52 5.18 -13.09 -4.32
CA ALA A 52 4.96 -14.52 -4.51
C ALA A 52 4.78 -14.87 -6.00
N ARG A 53 4.02 -14.05 -6.73
CA ARG A 53 3.88 -14.20 -8.18
C ARG A 53 5.23 -14.06 -8.90
N TRP A 54 6.01 -13.03 -8.58
CA TRP A 54 7.33 -12.84 -9.19
C TRP A 54 8.30 -13.98 -8.91
N ARG A 55 8.28 -14.54 -7.69
CA ARG A 55 9.07 -15.74 -7.35
C ARG A 55 8.61 -16.96 -8.15
N GLY A 56 7.31 -17.09 -8.42
CA GLY A 56 6.78 -18.13 -9.31
C GLY A 56 7.23 -17.96 -10.77
N GLU A 57 7.27 -16.72 -11.27
CA GLU A 57 7.64 -16.40 -12.66
C GLU A 57 9.15 -16.46 -12.93
N HIS A 58 9.97 -16.10 -11.94
CA HIS A 58 11.41 -15.90 -12.11
C HIS A 58 12.29 -16.79 -11.22
N GLY A 59 11.69 -17.56 -10.31
CA GLY A 59 12.39 -18.35 -9.30
C GLY A 59 12.64 -17.56 -7.99
N GLU A 60 13.03 -18.29 -6.94
CA GLU A 60 13.43 -17.68 -5.68
C GLU A 60 14.78 -16.96 -5.84
N PRO A 61 14.93 -15.75 -5.26
CA PRO A 61 16.21 -15.04 -5.29
C PRO A 61 17.27 -15.81 -4.49
N THR A 62 18.49 -15.80 -5.00
CA THR A 62 19.64 -16.36 -4.31
C THR A 62 20.06 -15.49 -3.13
N ALA A 63 20.80 -16.08 -2.18
CA ALA A 63 21.33 -15.32 -1.03
C ALA A 63 22.23 -14.15 -1.45
N ALA A 64 22.98 -14.31 -2.54
CA ALA A 64 23.83 -13.24 -3.08
C ALA A 64 23.02 -12.07 -3.65
N GLU A 65 21.93 -12.37 -4.38
CA GLU A 65 21.02 -11.34 -4.92
C GLU A 65 20.27 -10.59 -3.82
N LEU A 66 19.86 -11.29 -2.75
CA LEU A 66 19.24 -10.66 -1.58
C LEU A 66 20.22 -9.72 -0.88
N ALA A 67 21.47 -10.14 -0.67
CA ALA A 67 22.50 -9.32 -0.05
C ALA A 67 22.81 -8.06 -0.88
N ASP A 68 22.92 -8.20 -2.20
CA ASP A 68 23.12 -7.06 -3.11
C ASP A 68 21.92 -6.10 -3.08
N ALA A 69 20.69 -6.61 -3.11
CA ALA A 69 19.48 -5.80 -3.03
C ALA A 69 19.39 -5.03 -1.70
N GLU A 70 19.76 -5.65 -0.58
CA GLU A 70 19.81 -4.99 0.72
C GLU A 70 20.85 -3.87 0.74
N ALA A 71 22.06 -4.13 0.22
CA ALA A 71 23.13 -3.13 0.15
C ALA A 71 22.72 -1.91 -0.69
N ARG A 72 22.11 -2.12 -1.87
CA ARG A 72 21.59 -1.06 -2.74
C ARG A 72 20.48 -0.25 -2.05
N THR A 73 19.56 -0.94 -1.37
CA THR A 73 18.45 -0.30 -0.65
C THR A 73 18.97 0.59 0.46
N ARG A 74 19.91 0.09 1.28
CA ARG A 74 20.55 0.85 2.35
C ARG A 74 21.25 2.10 1.83
N ALA A 75 22.03 1.96 0.75
CA ALA A 75 22.74 3.09 0.14
C ALA A 75 21.77 4.18 -0.38
N LEU A 76 20.59 3.80 -0.86
CA LEU A 76 19.55 4.72 -1.30
C LEU A 76 18.96 5.52 -0.13
N PHE A 77 18.61 4.86 0.97
CA PHE A 77 18.12 5.52 2.17
C PHE A 77 19.18 6.42 2.82
N ASP A 78 20.42 5.94 2.92
CA ASP A 78 21.52 6.75 3.44
C ASP A 78 21.72 8.04 2.64
N ARG A 79 21.52 7.99 1.31
CA ARG A 79 21.57 9.17 0.44
C ARG A 79 20.40 10.13 0.73
N ALA A 80 19.19 9.60 0.87
CA ALA A 80 18.01 10.40 1.18
C ALA A 80 18.15 11.12 2.54
N ASP A 81 18.64 10.41 3.56
CA ASP A 81 18.89 10.96 4.89
C ASP A 81 19.94 12.07 4.86
N ARG A 82 21.04 11.89 4.11
CA ARG A 82 22.05 12.93 3.93
C ARG A 82 21.48 14.17 3.26
N ALA A 83 20.65 14.01 2.24
CA ALA A 83 19.99 15.12 1.56
C ALA A 83 19.06 15.90 2.52
N HIS A 84 18.26 15.19 3.32
CA HIS A 84 17.39 15.81 4.32
C HIS A 84 18.18 16.58 5.38
N ARG A 85 19.28 16.03 5.90
CA ARG A 85 20.13 16.73 6.88
C ARG A 85 20.81 17.96 6.30
N ALA A 86 21.22 17.92 5.03
CA ALA A 86 21.84 19.06 4.37
C ALA A 86 20.85 20.21 4.12
N HIS A 87 19.57 19.92 3.88
CA HIS A 87 18.53 20.93 3.68
C HIS A 87 17.94 21.48 4.97
N GLY A 88 17.98 20.74 6.08
CA GLY A 88 17.49 21.18 7.40
C GLY A 88 18.48 22.03 8.21
N ALA A 89 19.69 22.25 7.71
CA ALA A 89 20.75 23.04 8.36
C ALA A 89 20.91 24.46 7.77
N ALA A 90 19.95 24.92 6.95
CA ALA A 90 19.92 26.24 6.32
C ALA A 90 18.83 27.12 6.93
#